data_AF-A0A920NQK4-F1
#
_entry.id   AF-A0A920NQK4-F1
#
_cell.length_a   1.000
_cell.length_b   1.000
_cell.length_c   1.000
_cell.angle_alpha   90.00
_cell.angle_beta   90.00
_cell.angle_gamma   90.00
#
_symmetry.space_group_name_H-M   'P 1'
#
loop_
_entity.id
_entity.type
_entity.pdbx_description
1 polymer ?
#
loop_
_entity_poly.entity_id
_entity_poly.type
_entity_poly.pdbx_seq_one_letter_code
_entity_poly.pdbx_strand_id
1 'polypeptide(L)'
;MPLFNIALMYQKFASGNYDELNTLFDAVTSNPYLIAGKKRFDTDFIEAMDGKAVTKVGGEAVRGLGIRSGNGEVFGIALKVLDGNQRFSPIATMAGLDELDLLTKDQSEKLSSYKKKVLRNHRKIETGIIAVGVIDKFLPTDTIS
;
A
#
# COMPACT_ATOMS: atom_id res chain seq x y z
N MET A 1 9.39 -5.63 -15.62
CA MET A 1 9.05 -6.58 -14.54
C MET A 1 7.52 -6.66 -14.46
N PRO A 2 6.90 -7.85 -14.57
CA PRO A 2 5.46 -8.02 -14.43
C PRO A 2 4.96 -7.66 -13.01
N LEU A 3 3.74 -7.12 -12.88
CA LEU A 3 3.15 -6.78 -11.57
C LEU A 3 3.03 -8.00 -10.65
N PHE A 4 2.72 -9.16 -11.21
CA PHE A 4 2.69 -10.43 -10.49
C PHE A 4 4.03 -10.72 -9.77
N ASN A 5 5.17 -10.48 -10.42
CA ASN A 5 6.48 -10.71 -9.80
C ASN A 5 6.78 -9.72 -8.68
N ILE A 6 6.27 -8.48 -8.78
CA ILE A 6 6.38 -7.49 -7.70
C ILE A 6 5.58 -7.96 -6.49
N ALA A 7 4.32 -8.37 -6.70
CA ALA A 7 3.47 -8.91 -5.65
C ALA A 7 4.12 -10.12 -4.98
N LEU A 8 4.59 -11.09 -5.77
CA LEU A 8 5.27 -12.28 -5.26
C LEU A 8 6.55 -11.94 -4.49
N MET A 9 7.35 -10.99 -4.96
CA MET A 9 8.55 -10.54 -4.26
C MET A 9 8.20 -9.97 -2.87
N TYR A 10 7.18 -9.11 -2.78
CA TYR A 10 6.76 -8.54 -1.51
C TYR A 10 6.10 -9.57 -0.57
N GLN A 11 5.38 -10.55 -1.13
CA GLN A 11 4.85 -11.67 -0.34
C GLN A 11 6.00 -12.46 0.30
N LYS A 12 7.04 -12.80 -0.48
CA LYS A 12 8.24 -13.48 0.05
C LYS A 12 8.96 -12.63 1.08
N PHE A 13 9.07 -11.32 0.84
CA PHE A 13 9.70 -10.40 1.78
C PHE A 13 8.97 -10.36 3.13
N ALA A 14 7.63 -10.39 3.14
CA ALA A 14 6.85 -10.43 4.37
C ALA A 14 6.70 -11.84 4.98
N SER A 15 7.08 -12.90 4.27
CA SER A 15 6.66 -14.28 4.59
C SER A 15 7.16 -14.87 5.90
N GLY A 16 8.28 -14.38 6.46
CA GLY A 16 8.89 -15.02 7.62
C GLY A 16 9.83 -16.19 7.28
N ASN A 17 9.87 -16.63 6.02
CA ASN A 17 10.50 -17.90 5.62
C ASN A 17 12.01 -17.82 5.30
N TYR A 18 12.60 -16.62 5.33
CA TYR A 18 14.00 -16.38 4.95
C TYR A 18 14.65 -15.44 5.96
N ASP A 19 15.71 -15.88 6.64
CA ASP A 19 16.34 -15.16 7.75
C ASP A 19 16.89 -13.78 7.32
N GLU A 20 17.45 -13.69 6.12
CA GLU A 20 17.98 -12.43 5.58
C GLU A 20 16.85 -11.43 5.30
N LEU A 21 15.70 -11.93 4.81
CA LEU A 21 14.53 -11.09 4.57
C LEU A 21 13.85 -10.70 5.88
N ASN A 22 13.86 -11.56 6.89
CA ASN A 22 13.35 -11.24 8.23
C ASN A 22 14.16 -10.12 8.85
N THR A 23 15.49 -10.22 8.80
CA THR A 23 16.40 -9.17 9.27
C THR A 23 16.10 -7.82 8.59
N LEU A 24 15.92 -7.83 7.27
CA LEU A 24 15.58 -6.62 6.53
C LEU A 24 14.18 -6.11 6.85
N PHE A 25 13.20 -6.99 6.99
CA PHE A 25 11.81 -6.64 7.31
C PHE A 25 11.73 -5.96 8.68
N ASP A 26 12.43 -6.51 9.68
CA ASP A 26 12.51 -5.95 11.03
C ASP A 26 13.21 -4.60 11.02
N ALA A 27 14.29 -4.45 10.25
CA ALA A 27 14.98 -3.17 10.08
C ALA A 27 14.08 -2.10 9.45
N VAL A 28 13.33 -2.46 8.40
CA VAL A 28 12.38 -1.58 7.70
C VAL A 28 11.25 -1.14 8.62
N THR A 29 10.63 -2.09 9.33
CA THR A 29 9.49 -1.82 10.19
C THR A 29 9.85 -1.08 11.47
N SER A 30 11.06 -1.29 12.00
CA SER A 30 11.59 -0.56 13.16
C SER A 30 12.10 0.84 12.80
N ASN A 31 12.41 1.10 11.52
CA ASN A 31 12.98 2.38 11.06
C ASN A 31 12.25 2.97 9.83
N PRO A 32 10.92 3.14 9.87
CA PRO A 32 10.12 3.54 8.71
C PRO A 32 10.50 4.91 8.15
N TYR A 33 11.02 5.81 8.99
CA TYR A 33 11.54 7.11 8.56
C TYR A 33 12.69 6.98 7.55
N LEU A 34 13.56 5.99 7.69
CA LEU A 34 14.71 5.78 6.80
C LEU A 34 14.29 5.24 5.42
N ILE A 35 13.04 4.82 5.27
CA ILE A 35 12.51 4.23 4.03
C ILE A 35 12.00 5.30 3.07
N ALA A 36 11.36 6.35 3.57
CA ALA A 36 10.79 7.39 2.71
C ALA A 36 10.85 8.83 3.26
N GLY A 37 11.24 9.04 4.52
CA GLY A 37 11.26 10.36 5.17
C GLY A 37 9.90 10.79 5.72
N LYS A 38 9.78 12.05 6.16
CA LYS A 38 8.55 12.54 6.82
C LYS A 38 7.41 12.80 5.83
N LYS A 39 6.17 12.62 6.29
CA LYS A 39 4.93 12.99 5.56
C LYS A 39 4.82 12.28 4.21
N ARG A 40 5.15 11.00 4.20
CA ARG A 40 5.13 10.14 3.02
C ARG A 40 4.33 8.91 3.39
N PHE A 41 3.42 8.53 2.50
CA PHE A 41 2.57 7.36 2.69
C PHE A 41 3.37 6.12 3.10
N ASP A 42 4.53 5.88 2.48
CA ASP A 42 5.35 4.70 2.79
C ASP A 42 5.72 4.64 4.29
N THR A 43 6.19 5.76 4.86
CA THR A 43 6.57 5.85 6.27
C THR A 43 5.35 5.74 7.18
N ASP A 44 4.33 6.56 6.92
CA ASP A 44 3.12 6.59 7.75
C ASP A 44 2.38 5.23 7.73
N PHE A 45 2.39 4.53 6.59
CA PHE A 45 1.82 3.19 6.44
C PHE A 45 2.59 2.16 7.27
N ILE A 46 3.92 2.12 7.14
CA ILE A 46 4.73 1.15 7.90
C ILE A 46 4.59 1.40 9.41
N GLU A 47 4.57 2.65 9.85
CA GLU A 47 4.31 3.03 11.25
C GLU A 47 2.93 2.57 11.72
N ALA A 48 1.87 2.83 10.94
CA ALA A 48 0.51 2.43 11.29
C ALA A 48 0.36 0.90 11.38
N MET A 49 1.09 0.16 10.54
CA MET A 49 1.00 -1.30 10.46
C MET A 49 1.76 -2.03 11.58
N ASP A 50 2.49 -1.33 12.44
CA ASP A 50 3.05 -1.83 13.71
C ASP A 50 3.79 -3.17 13.56
N GLY A 51 4.81 -3.19 12.69
CA GLY A 51 5.61 -4.40 12.46
C GLY A 51 4.94 -5.47 11.58
N LYS A 52 3.74 -5.21 11.03
CA LYS A 52 3.00 -6.21 10.22
C LYS A 52 3.08 -5.99 8.72
N ALA A 53 3.62 -4.88 8.25
CA ALA A 53 3.68 -4.63 6.82
C ALA A 53 4.84 -3.74 6.38
N VAL A 54 5.20 -3.89 5.10
CA VAL A 54 6.19 -3.09 4.39
C VAL A 54 5.60 -2.58 3.09
N THR A 55 5.97 -1.39 2.66
CA THR A 55 5.61 -0.86 1.34
C THR A 55 6.68 0.06 0.80
N LYS A 56 6.78 0.15 -0.53
CA LYS A 56 7.54 1.22 -1.17
C LYS A 56 6.92 1.62 -2.49
N VAL A 57 6.89 2.93 -2.73
CA VAL A 57 6.63 3.47 -4.05
C VAL A 57 7.90 3.44 -4.91
N GLY A 58 7.77 2.94 -6.13
CA GLY A 58 8.79 2.92 -7.18
C GLY A 58 8.51 3.94 -8.28
N GLY A 59 9.29 3.86 -9.37
CA GLY A 59 9.12 4.71 -10.55
C GLY A 59 7.75 4.54 -11.22
N GLU A 60 7.29 5.59 -11.90
CA GLU A 60 6.06 5.57 -12.72
C GLU A 60 4.80 5.05 -11.98
N ALA A 61 4.63 5.41 -10.71
CA ALA A 61 3.48 5.02 -9.88
C ALA A 61 3.24 3.51 -9.75
N VAL A 62 4.33 2.73 -9.74
CA VAL A 62 4.32 1.34 -9.24
C VAL A 62 4.51 1.35 -7.73
N ARG A 63 3.74 0.57 -6.99
CA ARG A 63 3.90 0.33 -5.56
C ARG A 63 3.83 -1.16 -5.27
N GLY A 64 4.68 -1.63 -4.36
CA GLY A 64 4.53 -2.96 -3.78
C GLY A 64 4.27 -2.90 -2.28
N LEU A 65 3.56 -3.90 -1.77
CA LEU A 65 3.25 -4.08 -0.35
C LEU A 65 3.38 -5.56 0.03
N GLY A 66 3.95 -5.81 1.20
CA GLY A 66 3.91 -7.11 1.87
C GLY A 66 3.22 -6.95 3.22
N ILE A 67 2.20 -7.77 3.50
CA ILE A 67 1.36 -7.65 4.70
C ILE A 67 1.23 -9.01 5.38
N ARG A 68 1.48 -9.05 6.69
CA ARG A 68 1.15 -10.16 7.59
C ARG A 68 -0.22 -9.89 8.20
N SER A 69 -1.24 -10.64 7.79
CA SER A 69 -2.60 -10.51 8.29
C SER A 69 -2.75 -11.08 9.70
N GLY A 70 -3.79 -10.65 10.42
CA GLY A 70 -4.08 -11.10 11.78
C GLY A 70 -4.42 -12.60 11.90
N ASN A 71 -4.81 -13.24 10.79
CA ASN A 71 -5.10 -14.67 10.70
C ASN A 71 -3.87 -15.53 10.35
N GLY A 72 -2.68 -14.92 10.20
CA GLY A 72 -1.44 -15.62 9.85
C GLY A 72 -1.16 -15.72 8.35
N GLU A 73 -2.07 -15.25 7.48
CA GLU A 73 -1.83 -15.19 6.04
C GLU A 73 -0.86 -14.06 5.67
N VAL A 74 -0.12 -14.26 4.56
CA VAL A 74 0.82 -13.27 4.04
C VAL A 74 0.41 -12.86 2.62
N PHE A 75 0.14 -11.58 2.45
CA PHE A 75 -0.27 -10.99 1.19
C PHE A 75 0.87 -10.20 0.55
N GLY A 76 1.07 -10.40 -0.75
CA GLY A 76 1.86 -9.52 -1.60
C GLY A 76 0.95 -8.78 -2.56
N ILE A 77 1.05 -7.47 -2.61
CA ILE A 77 0.20 -6.61 -3.46
C ILE A 77 1.11 -5.76 -4.34
N ALA A 78 0.76 -5.65 -5.61
CA ALA A 78 1.36 -4.70 -6.53
C ALA A 78 0.27 -3.80 -7.13
N LEU A 79 0.52 -2.50 -7.11
CA LEU A 79 -0.37 -1.47 -7.66
C LEU A 79 0.37 -0.68 -8.72
N LYS A 80 -0.28 -0.44 -9.87
CA LYS A 80 0.19 0.49 -10.90
C LYS A 80 -0.90 1.51 -11.18
N VAL A 81 -0.53 2.79 -11.14
CA VAL A 81 -1.35 3.85 -11.74
C VAL A 81 -0.92 4.04 -13.19
N LEU A 82 -1.85 3.84 -14.14
CA LEU A 82 -1.52 3.77 -15.57
C LEU A 82 -1.04 5.10 -16.15
N ASP A 83 -1.52 6.23 -15.64
CA ASP A 83 -1.06 7.57 -16.04
C ASP A 83 0.29 7.96 -15.40
N GLY A 84 0.88 7.07 -14.59
CA GLY A 84 2.15 7.31 -13.89
C GLY A 84 2.06 8.32 -12.74
N ASN A 85 0.87 8.80 -12.38
CA ASN A 85 0.71 9.85 -11.39
C ASN A 85 0.75 9.30 -9.95
N GLN A 86 1.88 9.58 -9.29
CA GLN A 86 2.15 9.16 -7.92
C GLN A 86 1.15 9.68 -6.88
N ARG A 87 0.42 10.77 -7.17
CA ARG A 87 -0.54 11.36 -6.23
C ARG A 87 -1.75 10.48 -5.97
N PHE A 88 -2.09 9.58 -6.90
CA PHE A 88 -3.21 8.64 -6.76
C PHE A 88 -2.83 7.37 -6.00
N SER A 89 -1.55 6.98 -6.01
CA SER A 89 -1.07 5.70 -5.46
C SER A 89 -1.50 5.46 -4.00
N PRO A 90 -1.35 6.42 -3.04
CA PRO A 90 -1.81 6.22 -1.67
C PRO A 90 -3.32 5.94 -1.55
N ILE A 91 -4.13 6.68 -2.30
CA ILE A 91 -5.60 6.60 -2.23
C ILE A 91 -6.09 5.27 -2.79
N ALA A 92 -5.55 4.86 -3.94
CA ALA A 92 -5.83 3.55 -4.52
C ALA A 92 -5.37 2.39 -3.63
N THR A 93 -4.23 2.56 -2.94
CA THR A 93 -3.74 1.56 -1.98
C THR A 93 -4.71 1.42 -0.83
N MET A 94 -5.14 2.53 -0.21
CA MET A 94 -6.10 2.49 0.90
C MET A 94 -7.43 1.85 0.49
N ALA A 95 -7.95 2.19 -0.69
CA ALA A 95 -9.19 1.60 -1.19
C ALA A 95 -9.07 0.09 -1.40
N GLY A 96 -7.96 -0.39 -1.97
CA GLY A 96 -7.73 -1.82 -2.15
C GLY A 96 -7.57 -2.57 -0.83
N LEU A 97 -6.90 -1.98 0.16
CA LEU A 97 -6.75 -2.57 1.48
C LEU A 97 -8.07 -2.62 2.27
N ASP A 98 -8.90 -1.59 2.15
CA ASP A 98 -10.23 -1.57 2.74
C ASP A 98 -11.14 -2.66 2.09
N GLU A 99 -11.08 -2.83 0.76
CA GLU A 99 -11.89 -3.86 0.07
C GLU A 99 -11.45 -5.29 0.43
N LEU A 100 -10.16 -5.50 0.69
CA LEU A 100 -9.61 -6.80 1.09
C LEU A 100 -9.68 -7.05 2.61
N ASP A 101 -10.22 -6.12 3.39
CA ASP A 101 -10.28 -6.19 4.86
C ASP A 101 -8.90 -6.44 5.52
N LEU A 102 -7.85 -5.83 4.97
CA LEU A 102 -6.46 -6.03 5.41
C LEU A 102 -6.00 -5.04 6.49
N LEU A 103 -6.88 -4.14 6.93
CA LEU A 103 -6.60 -3.15 7.96
C LEU A 103 -7.58 -3.29 9.11
N THR A 104 -7.06 -3.27 10.33
CA THR A 104 -7.90 -3.03 11.51
C THR A 104 -8.48 -1.62 11.48
N LYS A 105 -9.56 -1.40 12.24
CA LYS A 105 -10.18 -0.08 12.37
C LYS A 105 -9.19 1.01 12.81
N ASP A 106 -8.32 0.71 13.78
CA ASP A 106 -7.30 1.63 14.28
C ASP A 106 -6.26 1.98 13.20
N GLN A 107 -5.75 0.98 12.46
CA GLN A 107 -4.82 1.20 11.35
C GLN A 107 -5.46 2.05 10.25
N SER A 108 -6.71 1.76 9.90
CA SER A 108 -7.47 2.50 8.89
C SER A 108 -7.72 3.96 9.30
N GLU A 109 -7.96 4.22 10.60
CA GLU A 109 -8.14 5.55 11.16
C GLU A 109 -6.83 6.38 11.16
N LYS A 110 -5.71 5.77 11.58
CA LYS A 110 -4.37 6.38 11.49
C LYS A 110 -4.01 6.80 10.07
N LEU A 111 -4.49 6.07 9.07
CA LEU A 111 -4.25 6.32 7.65
C LEU A 111 -5.38 7.08 6.93
N SER A 112 -6.38 7.57 7.66
CA SER A 112 -7.58 8.22 7.10
C SER A 112 -7.26 9.41 6.15
N SER A 113 -6.17 10.13 6.41
CA SER A 113 -5.70 11.24 5.55
C SER A 113 -5.34 10.82 4.11
N TYR A 114 -5.11 9.52 3.89
CA TYR A 114 -4.79 8.95 2.59
C TYR A 114 -5.99 8.39 1.84
N LYS A 115 -7.21 8.41 2.41
CA LYS A 115 -8.42 7.93 1.73
C LYS A 115 -9.02 8.93 0.74
N LYS A 116 -8.67 10.21 0.88
CA LYS A 116 -9.17 11.30 0.03
C LYS A 116 -8.13 12.41 -0.04
N LYS A 117 -7.95 13.01 -1.22
CA LYS A 117 -7.08 14.19 -1.36
C LYS A 117 -7.82 15.35 -1.98
N VAL A 118 -7.93 16.44 -1.21
CA VAL A 118 -8.40 17.72 -1.73
C VAL A 118 -7.28 18.36 -2.55
N LEU A 119 -7.59 18.71 -3.80
CA LEU A 119 -6.71 19.44 -4.68
C LEU A 119 -6.90 20.94 -4.46
N ARG A 120 -5.79 21.64 -4.29
CA ARG A 120 -5.77 23.09 -4.14
C ARG A 120 -4.80 23.71 -5.13
N ASN A 121 -5.15 24.87 -5.68
CA ASN A 121 -4.24 25.65 -6.50
C ASN A 121 -3.19 26.38 -5.63
N HIS A 122 -2.26 27.10 -6.28
CA HIS A 122 -1.23 27.89 -5.59
C HIS A 122 -1.79 28.93 -4.60
N ARG A 123 -3.05 29.37 -4.78
CA ARG A 123 -3.76 30.30 -3.88
C ARG A 123 -4.50 29.60 -2.74
N LYS A 124 -4.29 28.29 -2.55
CA LYS A 124 -4.96 27.43 -1.56
C LYS A 124 -6.47 27.28 -1.77
N ILE A 125 -6.98 27.67 -2.93
CA ILE A 125 -8.39 27.50 -3.29
C ILE A 125 -8.59 26.04 -3.70
N GLU A 126 -9.64 25.41 -3.19
CA GLU A 126 -10.03 24.05 -3.58
C GLU A 126 -10.47 24.02 -5.05
N THR A 127 -9.88 23.12 -5.83
CA THR A 127 -10.14 22.97 -7.26
C THR A 127 -10.63 21.57 -7.63
N GLY A 128 -10.73 20.66 -6.67
CA GLY A 128 -11.21 19.30 -6.91
C GLY A 128 -10.82 18.32 -5.83
N ILE A 129 -11.22 17.07 -6.03
CA ILE A 129 -11.04 15.97 -5.08
C ILE A 129 -10.55 14.75 -5.86
N ILE A 130 -9.59 14.04 -5.28
CA ILE A 130 -9.24 12.68 -5.67
C ILE A 130 -9.84 11.72 -4.65
N ALA A 131 -10.65 10.79 -5.13
CA ALA A 131 -11.27 9.70 -4.37
C ALA A 131 -11.39 8.47 -5.27
N VAL A 132 -11.56 7.29 -4.66
CA VAL A 132 -11.82 6.03 -5.36
C VAL A 132 -13.29 5.68 -5.16
N GLY A 133 -13.98 5.35 -6.25
CA GLY A 133 -15.25 4.63 -6.23
C GLY A 133 -14.99 3.19 -6.67
N VAL A 134 -15.47 2.21 -5.90
CA VAL A 134 -15.44 0.81 -6.28
C VAL A 134 -16.71 0.55 -7.09
N ILE A 135 -16.54 0.26 -8.39
CA ILE A 135 -17.64 0.02 -9.33
C ILE A 135 -17.49 -1.45 -9.75
N ASP A 136 -18.35 -2.29 -9.18
CA ASP A 136 -18.43 -3.75 -9.36
C ASP A 136 -17.25 -4.59 -8.84
N LYS A 137 -17.59 -5.61 -8.04
CA LYS A 137 -16.64 -6.64 -7.57
C LYS A 137 -16.34 -7.59 -8.71
N PHE A 138 -15.23 -7.41 -9.41
CA PHE A 138 -14.71 -8.45 -10.28
C PHE A 138 -14.07 -9.53 -9.38
N LEU A 139 -14.87 -10.51 -8.94
CA LEU A 139 -14.33 -11.71 -8.32
C LEU A 139 -13.57 -12.49 -9.40
N PRO A 140 -12.32 -12.90 -9.18
CA PRO A 140 -11.59 -13.75 -10.10
C PRO A 140 -12.13 -15.19 -10.00
N THR A 141 -13.36 -15.39 -10.44
CA THR A 141 -13.93 -16.70 -10.78
C THR A 141 -14.27 -16.80 -12.26
N ASP A 142 -14.21 -15.69 -13.00
CA ASP A 142 -14.46 -15.67 -14.43
C ASP A 142 -13.11 -15.72 -15.19
N THR A 143 -12.90 -16.83 -15.90
CA THR A 143 -11.75 -17.28 -16.73
C THR A 143 -10.56 -17.88 -15.96
N ILE A 144 -10.08 -19.11 -16.22
CA ILE A 144 -10.00 -19.90 -17.47
C ILE A 144 -10.22 -21.40 -17.16
N SER A 145 -11.17 -22.04 -17.85
CA SER A 145 -11.22 -23.49 -18.10
C SER A 145 -10.34 -23.86 -19.29
#